data_AF-A0A6A6CLT0-F1
#
_entry.id   AF-A0A6A6CLT0-F1
#
_cell.length_a   1.000
_cell.length_b   1.000
_cell.length_c   1.000
_cell.angle_alpha   90.00
_cell.angle_beta   90.00
_cell.angle_gamma   90.00
#
_symmetry.space_group_name_H-M   'P 1'
#
loop_
_entity.id
_entity.type
_entity.pdbx_description
1 polymer ?
#
loop_
_entity_poly.entity_id
_entity_poly.type
_entity_poly.pdbx_seq_one_letter_code
_entity_poly.pdbx_strand_id
1 'polypeptide(L)'
;MELYRFGAAAWCAASKFNTIPPGLMGPLFRAGDAVLRQFDEPFLHTLLHLNGKGCRDPRDKIYGALGLAPALVADKIVPDYNKSTEEVYTDAVVALCEATGRIDFLLACDLVNRSLPGPTWVPDWSVAQRLSPRWLLSTTLASSISVSTAELTNTPKPTLLVQGVECGTISSVRLRAPEHDDNLESLEPVIRSWAPECVENEMYINKKESLLDAFVKTVHWNTLRERCPLDNATLTLDDATEAIREILCAPNKQKATDNRPDPGKRSYKSRYREALGRVYIELNSGYMGMTSAEPEELDIVCVILGCPLPMILRPHSSGRYQVVGPAYIHGLMDAEGVLGSLPQSVVVQVGASSGWYGGVTFRNLATNETVSEDPRLGEVPSSWVRIKADRTPNDPLHFVRFRDLATGKTINGDPRLLPDHLRARGVPLKPLKLV
;
A
#
# COMPACT_ATOMS: atom_id res chain seq x y z
N MET A 1 -20.33 20.40 6.19
CA MET A 1 -19.54 20.96 7.31
C MET A 1 -19.95 20.37 8.67
N GLU A 2 -21.25 20.26 8.99
CA GLU A 2 -21.73 19.68 10.26
C GLU A 2 -21.44 18.18 10.40
N LEU A 3 -21.68 17.37 9.34
CA LEU A 3 -21.29 15.96 9.33
C LEU A 3 -19.78 15.77 9.54
N TYR A 4 -18.93 16.50 8.80
CA TYR A 4 -17.48 16.47 8.99
C TYR A 4 -17.07 16.72 10.46
N ARG A 5 -17.63 17.76 11.10
CA ARG A 5 -17.36 18.06 12.53
C ARG A 5 -17.82 16.95 13.46
N PHE A 6 -18.98 16.34 13.20
CA PHE A 6 -19.47 15.20 13.96
C PHE A 6 -18.55 13.98 13.81
N GLY A 7 -18.14 13.65 12.59
CA GLY A 7 -17.21 12.55 12.34
C GLY A 7 -15.85 12.76 13.01
N ALA A 8 -15.31 13.98 12.95
CA ALA A 8 -14.07 14.36 13.62
C ALA A 8 -14.19 14.25 15.14
N ALA A 9 -15.32 14.68 15.71
CA ALA A 9 -15.60 14.56 17.13
C ALA A 9 -15.76 13.10 17.58
N ALA A 10 -16.47 12.27 16.81
CA ALA A 10 -16.63 10.83 17.09
C ALA A 10 -15.28 10.10 17.10
N TRP A 11 -14.38 10.45 16.17
CA TRP A 11 -13.02 9.92 16.10
C TRP A 11 -12.10 10.44 17.20
N CYS A 12 -12.16 11.75 17.50
CA CYS A 12 -11.40 12.34 18.61
C CYS A 12 -11.85 11.78 19.96
N ALA A 13 -13.14 11.42 20.09
CA ALA A 13 -13.63 10.66 21.22
C ALA A 13 -13.04 9.25 21.20
N ALA A 14 -13.10 8.53 20.07
CA ALA A 14 -12.61 7.16 19.89
C ALA A 14 -11.11 6.96 20.20
N SER A 15 -10.26 7.96 19.95
CA SER A 15 -8.82 7.91 20.21
C SER A 15 -8.42 8.12 21.67
N LYS A 16 -9.36 8.47 22.56
CA LYS A 16 -9.13 8.65 24.00
C LYS A 16 -9.38 7.34 24.77
N PHE A 17 -8.59 6.31 24.47
CA PHE A 17 -8.73 4.93 24.94
C PHE A 17 -9.01 4.77 26.46
N ASN A 18 -8.48 5.66 27.29
CA ASN A 18 -8.61 5.58 28.75
C ASN A 18 -9.89 6.22 29.33
N THR A 19 -10.75 6.80 28.50
CA THR A 19 -11.93 7.57 28.97
C THR A 19 -13.27 7.10 28.40
N ILE A 20 -13.26 6.09 27.51
CA ILE A 20 -14.47 5.63 26.83
C ILE A 20 -15.00 4.36 27.51
N PRO A 21 -16.31 4.26 27.77
CA PRO A 21 -16.92 3.03 28.26
C PRO A 21 -16.62 1.82 27.34
N PRO A 22 -16.31 0.64 27.92
CA PRO A 22 -16.17 -0.60 27.15
C PRO A 22 -17.43 -0.86 26.29
N GLY A 23 -17.24 -1.13 25.00
CA GLY A 23 -18.33 -1.37 24.05
C GLY A 23 -18.76 -0.15 23.22
N LEU A 24 -18.43 1.09 23.63
CA LEU A 24 -18.72 2.29 22.84
C LEU A 24 -17.66 2.58 21.76
N MET A 25 -16.47 2.01 21.93
CA MET A 25 -15.33 2.20 21.03
C MET A 25 -15.70 1.77 19.59
N GLY A 26 -16.10 0.50 19.38
CA GLY A 26 -16.47 0.00 18.05
C GLY A 26 -17.55 0.84 17.33
N PRO A 27 -18.68 1.19 17.98
CA PRO A 27 -19.66 2.11 17.44
C PRO A 27 -19.12 3.51 17.10
N LEU A 28 -18.28 4.12 17.94
CA LEU A 28 -17.68 5.43 17.68
C LEU A 28 -16.72 5.39 16.48
N PHE A 29 -15.90 4.35 16.38
CA PHE A 29 -15.07 4.10 15.21
C PHE A 29 -15.93 3.96 13.95
N ARG A 30 -17.01 3.16 13.98
CA ARG A 30 -17.93 2.99 12.84
C ARG A 30 -18.69 4.26 12.47
N ALA A 31 -19.08 5.08 13.45
CA ALA A 31 -19.78 6.34 13.23
C ALA A 31 -18.84 7.42 12.66
N GLY A 32 -17.64 7.56 13.24
CA GLY A 32 -16.60 8.43 12.72
C GLY A 32 -16.19 8.03 11.31
N ASP A 33 -16.05 6.73 11.06
CA ASP A 33 -15.84 6.14 9.74
C ASP A 33 -16.90 6.51 8.73
N ALA A 34 -18.17 6.25 9.06
CA ALA A 34 -19.26 6.47 8.12
C ALA A 34 -19.39 7.96 7.73
N VAL A 35 -18.97 8.86 8.62
CA VAL A 35 -19.23 10.30 8.49
C VAL A 35 -18.03 11.10 7.97
N LEU A 36 -16.79 10.81 8.39
CA LEU A 36 -15.60 11.50 7.84
C LEU A 36 -15.29 11.07 6.41
N ARG A 37 -15.63 9.84 6.04
CA ARG A 37 -15.22 9.22 4.77
C ARG A 37 -15.98 9.68 3.54
N GLN A 38 -17.12 10.36 3.71
CA GLN A 38 -17.90 10.86 2.58
C GLN A 38 -17.26 12.07 1.90
N PHE A 39 -16.22 12.69 2.48
CA PHE A 39 -15.76 14.00 2.02
C PHE A 39 -14.29 14.09 1.57
N ASP A 40 -13.41 13.11 1.90
CA ASP A 40 -11.96 13.24 1.65
C ASP A 40 -11.22 11.95 1.19
N GLU A 41 -11.89 10.82 0.90
CA GLU A 41 -11.22 9.60 0.42
C GLU A 41 -11.17 9.53 -1.12
N PRO A 42 -10.07 9.04 -1.74
CA PRO A 42 -10.04 8.76 -3.17
C PRO A 42 -11.15 7.76 -3.54
N PHE A 43 -11.81 7.96 -4.69
CA PHE A 43 -12.93 7.10 -5.09
C PHE A 43 -12.60 5.60 -5.16
N LEU A 44 -11.36 5.25 -5.54
CA LEU A 44 -10.87 3.86 -5.51
C LEU A 44 -11.08 3.21 -4.13
N HIS A 45 -10.93 3.97 -3.06
CA HIS A 45 -11.13 3.45 -1.71
C HIS A 45 -12.59 3.09 -1.46
N THR A 46 -13.54 3.88 -2.00
CA THR A 46 -14.96 3.54 -1.99
C THR A 46 -15.20 2.22 -2.72
N LEU A 47 -14.59 2.00 -3.87
CA LEU A 47 -14.69 0.72 -4.59
C LEU A 47 -14.12 -0.46 -3.77
N LEU A 48 -12.98 -0.28 -3.10
CA LEU A 48 -12.40 -1.28 -2.21
C LEU A 48 -13.32 -1.62 -1.02
N HIS A 49 -14.08 -0.65 -0.50
CA HIS A 49 -15.08 -0.91 0.55
C HIS A 49 -16.28 -1.71 0.04
N LEU A 50 -16.76 -1.35 -1.16
CA LEU A 50 -17.91 -2.00 -1.77
C LEU A 50 -17.55 -3.38 -2.34
N ASN A 51 -16.26 -3.67 -2.55
CA ASN A 51 -15.79 -4.94 -3.08
C ASN A 51 -16.26 -6.15 -2.23
N GLY A 52 -16.27 -6.05 -0.90
CA GLY A 52 -16.76 -7.12 -0.02
C GLY A 52 -18.30 -7.27 0.06
N LYS A 53 -19.08 -6.42 -0.62
CA LYS A 53 -20.56 -6.46 -0.59
C LYS A 53 -21.12 -7.27 -1.75
N GLY A 54 -22.09 -8.15 -1.55
CA GLY A 54 -22.69 -8.89 -2.67
C GLY A 54 -23.39 -7.97 -3.70
N CYS A 55 -23.30 -8.31 -4.98
CA CYS A 55 -24.04 -7.66 -6.08
C CYS A 55 -24.70 -8.75 -6.93
N ARG A 56 -25.94 -8.52 -7.41
CA ARG A 56 -26.62 -9.47 -8.29
C ARG A 56 -26.03 -9.45 -9.69
N ASP A 57 -25.84 -8.24 -10.23
CA ASP A 57 -25.07 -8.01 -11.45
C ASP A 57 -23.68 -7.50 -11.03
N PRO A 58 -22.58 -8.13 -11.47
CA PRO A 58 -21.24 -7.68 -11.10
C PRO A 58 -20.94 -6.26 -11.59
N ARG A 59 -21.56 -5.77 -12.67
CA ARG A 59 -21.37 -4.39 -13.17
C ARG A 59 -21.86 -3.34 -12.19
N ASP A 60 -22.80 -3.69 -11.30
CA ASP A 60 -23.31 -2.80 -10.25
C ASP A 60 -22.26 -2.45 -9.20
N LYS A 61 -21.14 -3.17 -9.15
CA LYS A 61 -19.95 -2.76 -8.37
C LYS A 61 -19.46 -1.38 -8.76
N ILE A 62 -19.58 -1.04 -10.04
CA ILE A 62 -19.19 0.26 -10.59
C ILE A 62 -20.41 1.16 -10.70
N TYR A 63 -21.46 0.71 -11.41
CA TYR A 63 -22.63 1.57 -11.67
C TYR A 63 -23.35 2.00 -10.40
N GLY A 64 -23.46 1.12 -9.40
CA GLY A 64 -24.03 1.45 -8.09
C GLY A 64 -23.15 2.41 -7.27
N ALA A 65 -21.84 2.46 -7.56
CA ALA A 65 -20.89 3.34 -6.87
C ALA A 65 -20.77 4.73 -7.52
N LEU A 66 -21.25 4.94 -8.75
CA LEU A 66 -21.12 6.21 -9.47
C LEU A 66 -21.76 7.39 -8.72
N GLY A 67 -22.84 7.16 -7.96
CA GLY A 67 -23.46 8.19 -7.13
C GLY A 67 -22.57 8.71 -5.98
N LEU A 68 -21.48 7.99 -5.67
CA LEU A 68 -20.46 8.36 -4.70
C LEU A 68 -19.15 8.82 -5.36
N ALA A 69 -19.05 8.70 -6.69
CA ALA A 69 -17.86 9.06 -7.44
C ALA A 69 -17.77 10.59 -7.61
N PRO A 70 -16.56 11.16 -7.64
CA PRO A 70 -16.41 12.55 -8.04
C PRO A 70 -16.74 12.74 -9.52
N ALA A 71 -17.16 13.95 -9.89
CA ALA A 71 -17.56 14.29 -11.26
C ALA A 71 -16.53 13.89 -12.33
N LEU A 72 -15.23 14.06 -12.06
CA LEU A 72 -14.15 13.69 -13.00
C LEU A 72 -14.14 12.19 -13.37
N VAL A 73 -14.72 11.34 -12.54
CA VAL A 73 -14.89 9.90 -12.80
C VAL A 73 -16.32 9.60 -13.24
N ALA A 74 -17.32 10.12 -12.52
CA ALA A 74 -18.73 9.86 -12.78
C ALA A 74 -19.15 10.26 -14.21
N ASP A 75 -18.69 11.41 -14.69
CA ASP A 75 -19.05 11.95 -16.01
C ASP A 75 -18.46 11.12 -17.16
N LYS A 76 -17.46 10.27 -16.89
CA LYS A 76 -16.80 9.42 -17.89
C LYS A 76 -17.43 8.04 -18.05
N ILE A 77 -18.27 7.61 -17.11
CA ILE A 77 -18.81 6.25 -17.07
C ILE A 77 -20.33 6.33 -17.19
N VAL A 78 -20.86 5.95 -18.35
CA VAL A 78 -22.30 5.82 -18.57
C VAL A 78 -22.71 4.35 -18.37
N PRO A 79 -23.70 4.05 -17.50
CA PRO A 79 -24.19 2.69 -17.33
C PRO A 79 -24.70 2.08 -18.64
N ASP A 80 -24.09 0.98 -19.08
CA ASP A 80 -24.43 0.24 -20.29
C ASP A 80 -24.36 -1.27 -20.02
N TYR A 81 -25.53 -1.87 -19.79
CA TYR A 81 -25.65 -3.30 -19.51
C TYR A 81 -25.56 -4.18 -20.77
N ASN A 82 -25.21 -3.62 -21.94
CA ASN A 82 -24.79 -4.40 -23.11
C ASN A 82 -23.30 -4.74 -23.07
N LYS A 83 -22.50 -3.99 -22.31
CA LYS A 83 -21.07 -4.29 -22.09
C LYS A 83 -20.91 -5.50 -21.18
N SER A 84 -19.86 -6.27 -21.45
CA SER A 84 -19.38 -7.30 -20.53
C SER A 84 -18.84 -6.66 -19.25
N THR A 85 -18.80 -7.43 -18.16
CA THR A 85 -18.24 -6.96 -16.88
C THR A 85 -16.78 -6.51 -17.01
N GLU A 86 -15.99 -7.22 -17.85
CA GLU A 86 -14.59 -6.89 -18.14
C GLU A 86 -14.47 -5.50 -18.77
N GLU A 87 -15.29 -5.18 -19.77
CA GLU A 87 -15.32 -3.87 -20.42
C GLU A 87 -15.70 -2.77 -19.43
N VAL A 88 -16.72 -2.99 -18.61
CA VAL A 88 -17.14 -2.02 -17.58
C VAL A 88 -16.02 -1.75 -16.57
N TYR A 89 -15.32 -2.79 -16.14
CA TYR A 89 -14.23 -2.63 -15.19
C TYR A 89 -13.02 -1.95 -15.82
N THR A 90 -12.74 -2.24 -17.09
CA THR A 90 -11.71 -1.59 -17.89
C THR A 90 -11.99 -0.09 -18.04
N ASP A 91 -13.21 0.28 -18.41
CA ASP A 91 -13.63 1.69 -18.53
C ASP A 91 -13.46 2.44 -17.21
N ALA A 92 -13.78 1.77 -16.08
CA ALA A 92 -13.65 2.37 -14.77
C ALA A 92 -12.18 2.62 -14.37
N VAL A 93 -11.26 1.69 -14.63
CA VAL A 93 -9.83 1.92 -14.35
C VAL A 93 -9.24 3.00 -15.24
N VAL A 94 -9.67 3.10 -16.50
CA VAL A 94 -9.25 4.19 -17.40
C VAL A 94 -9.72 5.53 -16.84
N ALA A 95 -11.00 5.64 -16.49
CA ALA A 95 -11.55 6.86 -15.90
C ALA A 95 -10.83 7.26 -14.60
N LEU A 96 -10.54 6.31 -13.71
CA LEU A 96 -9.77 6.52 -12.48
C LEU A 96 -8.34 7.00 -12.76
N CYS A 97 -7.65 6.36 -13.70
CA CYS A 97 -6.28 6.70 -14.06
C CYS A 97 -6.19 8.12 -14.61
N GLU A 98 -7.09 8.48 -15.52
CA GLU A 98 -7.14 9.81 -16.12
C GLU A 98 -7.55 10.90 -15.12
N ALA A 99 -8.45 10.59 -14.18
CA ALA A 99 -8.91 11.56 -13.18
C ALA A 99 -7.86 11.85 -12.11
N THR A 100 -7.12 10.83 -11.67
CA THR A 100 -6.18 10.94 -10.54
C THR A 100 -4.72 11.11 -10.97
N GLY A 101 -4.36 10.73 -12.20
CA GLY A 101 -2.97 10.62 -12.63
C GLY A 101 -2.18 9.56 -11.84
N ARG A 102 -2.88 8.53 -11.33
CA ARG A 102 -2.33 7.42 -10.55
C ARG A 102 -2.82 6.08 -11.07
N ILE A 103 -2.10 5.03 -10.69
CA ILE A 103 -2.42 3.63 -11.02
C ILE A 103 -2.59 2.80 -9.75
N ASP A 104 -3.02 3.43 -8.66
CA ASP A 104 -3.29 2.79 -7.37
C ASP A 104 -4.33 1.67 -7.48
N PHE A 105 -5.14 1.63 -8.56
CA PHE A 105 -6.06 0.54 -8.81
C PHE A 105 -5.34 -0.82 -8.97
N LEU A 106 -4.05 -0.83 -9.35
CA LEU A 106 -3.27 -2.08 -9.47
C LEU A 106 -3.17 -2.84 -8.15
N LEU A 107 -3.34 -2.15 -7.03
CA LEU A 107 -3.34 -2.75 -5.69
C LEU A 107 -4.56 -3.63 -5.45
N ALA A 108 -5.58 -3.49 -6.29
CA ALA A 108 -6.78 -4.30 -6.30
C ALA A 108 -6.67 -5.52 -7.24
N CYS A 109 -5.57 -5.66 -7.98
CA CYS A 109 -5.33 -6.80 -8.86
C CYS A 109 -4.88 -8.03 -8.06
N ASP A 110 -5.46 -9.16 -8.40
CA ASP A 110 -5.12 -10.47 -7.87
C ASP A 110 -5.29 -11.50 -9.00
N LEU A 111 -4.17 -12.00 -9.53
CA LEU A 111 -4.17 -12.84 -10.72
C LEU A 111 -4.84 -14.20 -10.50
N VAL A 112 -4.71 -14.78 -9.31
CA VAL A 112 -5.17 -16.14 -9.06
C VAL A 112 -6.63 -16.17 -8.60
N ASN A 113 -7.08 -15.14 -7.88
CA ASN A 113 -8.46 -15.10 -7.39
C ASN A 113 -9.47 -14.50 -8.36
N ARG A 114 -9.04 -13.90 -9.47
CA ARG A 114 -9.97 -13.36 -10.47
C ARG A 114 -10.83 -14.48 -11.09
N SER A 115 -12.07 -14.15 -11.39
CA SER A 115 -13.03 -14.99 -12.10
C SER A 115 -13.29 -14.51 -13.53
N LEU A 116 -13.09 -13.21 -13.79
CA LEU A 116 -13.32 -12.63 -15.10
C LEU A 116 -12.15 -12.89 -16.05
N PRO A 117 -12.41 -13.27 -17.33
CA PRO A 117 -11.40 -13.18 -18.37
C PRO A 117 -11.01 -11.71 -18.58
N GLY A 118 -9.84 -11.48 -19.17
CA GLY A 118 -9.40 -10.12 -19.54
C GLY A 118 -8.04 -9.72 -18.99
N PRO A 119 -7.70 -8.43 -19.09
CA PRO A 119 -6.39 -7.97 -18.70
C PRO A 119 -6.13 -8.08 -17.22
N THR A 120 -4.93 -8.52 -16.86
CA THR A 120 -4.51 -8.77 -15.48
C THR A 120 -4.28 -7.49 -14.68
N TRP A 121 -3.99 -6.39 -15.37
CA TRP A 121 -3.92 -5.05 -14.79
C TRP A 121 -5.29 -4.44 -14.48
N VAL A 122 -6.41 -5.05 -14.91
CA VAL A 122 -7.76 -4.62 -14.53
C VAL A 122 -8.20 -5.44 -13.30
N PRO A 123 -8.55 -4.80 -12.17
CA PRO A 123 -9.07 -5.49 -10.99
C PRO A 123 -10.39 -6.21 -11.28
N ASP A 124 -10.53 -7.42 -10.76
CA ASP A 124 -11.81 -8.11 -10.76
C ASP A 124 -12.61 -7.75 -9.50
N TRP A 125 -13.40 -6.69 -9.57
CA TRP A 125 -14.25 -6.28 -8.44
C TRP A 125 -15.44 -7.21 -8.18
N SER A 126 -15.68 -8.22 -9.02
CA SER A 126 -16.73 -9.22 -8.77
C SER A 126 -16.33 -10.23 -7.69
N VAL A 127 -15.03 -10.39 -7.47
CA VAL A 127 -14.46 -11.25 -6.41
C VAL A 127 -14.06 -10.39 -5.23
N ALA A 128 -14.44 -10.82 -4.03
CA ALA A 128 -14.01 -10.15 -2.80
C ALA A 128 -12.50 -10.35 -2.61
N GLN A 129 -11.77 -9.25 -2.40
CA GLN A 129 -10.35 -9.29 -2.08
C GLN A 129 -10.15 -9.99 -0.74
N ARG A 130 -9.20 -10.94 -0.71
CA ARG A 130 -8.85 -11.70 0.51
C ARG A 130 -8.44 -10.79 1.66
N LEU A 131 -7.70 -9.72 1.38
CA LEU A 131 -7.24 -8.75 2.37
C LEU A 131 -7.40 -7.34 1.83
N SER A 132 -8.14 -6.51 2.57
CA SER A 132 -8.33 -5.11 2.18
C SER A 132 -7.03 -4.33 2.38
N PRO A 133 -6.46 -3.70 1.33
CA PRO A 133 -5.26 -2.87 1.44
C PRO A 133 -5.50 -1.54 2.16
N ARG A 134 -6.73 -1.28 2.62
CA ARG A 134 -7.23 -0.03 3.21
C ARG A 134 -6.24 0.75 4.08
N TRP A 135 -5.72 0.14 5.15
CA TRP A 135 -4.78 0.81 6.05
C TRP A 135 -3.39 0.96 5.41
N LEU A 136 -3.01 0.01 4.57
CA LEU A 136 -1.70 -0.09 3.93
C LEU A 136 -1.50 1.05 2.93
N LEU A 137 -2.54 1.48 2.21
CA LEU A 137 -2.42 2.59 1.26
C LEU A 137 -1.89 3.87 1.93
N SER A 138 -2.31 4.13 3.17
CA SER A 138 -1.95 5.38 3.88
C SER A 138 -0.51 5.41 4.37
N THR A 139 0.17 4.26 4.39
CA THR A 139 1.51 4.11 4.96
C THR A 139 2.55 3.67 3.93
N THR A 140 2.17 3.46 2.66
CA THR A 140 3.04 2.93 1.60
C THR A 140 3.43 3.99 0.58
N LEU A 141 4.70 3.96 0.15
CA LEU A 141 5.31 4.95 -0.75
C LEU A 141 6.40 4.34 -1.64
N ALA A 142 6.13 3.23 -2.31
CA ALA A 142 7.12 2.59 -3.19
C ALA A 142 7.71 3.53 -4.24
N SER A 143 6.89 4.35 -4.87
CA SER A 143 7.31 5.33 -5.87
C SER A 143 7.15 6.78 -5.38
N SER A 144 7.06 6.99 -4.06
CA SER A 144 6.70 8.29 -3.45
C SER A 144 5.44 8.90 -4.12
N ILE A 145 5.34 10.24 -4.22
CA ILE A 145 4.23 10.95 -4.86
C ILE A 145 4.52 11.17 -6.36
N SER A 146 4.99 10.13 -7.05
CA SER A 146 5.23 10.16 -8.50
C SER A 146 3.92 10.11 -9.29
N VAL A 147 3.93 10.68 -10.50
CA VAL A 147 2.79 10.58 -11.42
C VAL A 147 2.85 9.31 -12.24
N SER A 148 1.69 8.77 -12.60
CA SER A 148 1.60 7.69 -13.57
C SER A 148 2.03 8.16 -14.97
N THR A 149 2.67 7.26 -15.71
CA THR A 149 2.96 7.40 -17.15
C THR A 149 2.09 6.46 -17.99
N ALA A 150 0.95 6.05 -17.45
CA ALA A 150 0.09 5.05 -18.06
C ALA A 150 -0.44 5.51 -19.43
N GLU A 151 -0.23 4.67 -20.43
CA GLU A 151 -0.80 4.83 -21.76
C GLU A 151 -1.51 3.53 -22.14
N LEU A 152 -2.75 3.63 -22.61
CA LEU A 152 -3.48 2.47 -23.12
C LEU A 152 -3.26 2.33 -24.62
N THR A 153 -2.99 1.11 -25.07
CA THR A 153 -2.99 0.80 -26.50
C THR A 153 -4.39 0.37 -26.94
N ASN A 154 -4.94 1.07 -27.93
CA ASN A 154 -6.23 0.72 -28.56
C ASN A 154 -6.05 -0.47 -29.51
N THR A 155 -6.10 -1.69 -28.98
CA THR A 155 -6.15 -2.93 -29.77
C THR A 155 -7.15 -3.89 -29.13
N PRO A 156 -7.61 -4.96 -29.82
CA PRO A 156 -8.66 -5.86 -29.31
C PRO A 156 -8.39 -6.48 -27.93
N LYS A 157 -7.14 -6.41 -27.44
CA LYS A 157 -6.75 -6.74 -26.07
C LYS A 157 -6.03 -5.54 -25.46
N PRO A 158 -6.68 -4.76 -24.58
CA PRO A 158 -6.11 -3.51 -24.10
C PRO A 158 -4.85 -3.81 -23.25
N THR A 159 -3.75 -3.17 -23.61
CA THR A 159 -2.46 -3.26 -22.91
C THR A 159 -2.21 -1.92 -22.23
N LEU A 160 -1.78 -1.96 -20.97
CA LEU A 160 -1.38 -0.77 -20.22
C LEU A 160 0.14 -0.64 -20.25
N LEU A 161 0.63 0.39 -20.93
CA LEU A 161 2.05 0.74 -20.95
C LEU A 161 2.35 1.65 -19.75
N VAL A 162 3.24 1.22 -18.86
CA VAL A 162 3.69 1.99 -17.70
C VAL A 162 5.21 2.06 -17.65
N GLN A 163 5.77 2.95 -16.83
CA GLN A 163 7.21 3.01 -16.57
C GLN A 163 7.51 2.67 -15.11
N GLY A 164 8.59 1.92 -14.91
CA GLY A 164 9.02 1.50 -13.59
C GLY A 164 10.47 1.03 -13.55
N VAL A 165 10.92 0.73 -12.35
CA VAL A 165 12.24 0.12 -12.08
C VAL A 165 12.02 -1.35 -11.77
N GLU A 166 12.75 -2.22 -12.46
CA GLU A 166 12.82 -3.65 -12.13
C GLU A 166 13.84 -3.83 -10.99
N CYS A 167 13.38 -4.34 -9.85
CA CYS A 167 14.15 -4.36 -8.60
C CYS A 167 14.72 -5.75 -8.26
N GLY A 168 14.23 -6.79 -8.91
CA GLY A 168 14.72 -8.15 -8.73
C GLY A 168 13.72 -9.19 -9.20
N THR A 169 14.15 -10.44 -9.15
CA THR A 169 13.36 -11.63 -9.48
C THR A 169 13.11 -12.43 -8.21
N ILE A 170 11.90 -12.94 -8.02
CA ILE A 170 11.57 -13.82 -6.90
C ILE A 170 12.39 -15.10 -7.02
N SER A 171 13.23 -15.34 -6.02
CA SER A 171 14.09 -16.52 -5.90
C SER A 171 13.55 -17.54 -4.91
N SER A 172 12.62 -17.15 -4.04
CA SER A 172 11.96 -18.07 -3.13
C SER A 172 10.58 -17.57 -2.72
N VAL A 173 9.64 -18.51 -2.60
CA VAL A 173 8.29 -18.30 -2.07
C VAL A 173 8.08 -19.26 -0.90
N ARG A 174 7.69 -18.73 0.26
CA ARG A 174 7.46 -19.53 1.48
C ARG A 174 5.98 -19.82 1.69
N LEU A 175 5.70 -20.65 2.70
CA LEU A 175 4.35 -21.09 3.07
C LEU A 175 3.39 -19.90 3.29
N ARG A 176 2.15 -20.03 2.81
CA ARG A 176 1.09 -19.06 3.08
C ARG A 176 0.66 -19.13 4.54
N ALA A 177 0.58 -17.97 5.18
CA ALA A 177 -0.03 -17.84 6.49
C ALA A 177 -1.56 -18.02 6.41
N PRO A 178 -2.19 -18.61 7.44
CA PRO A 178 -3.64 -18.74 7.53
C PRO A 178 -4.38 -17.42 7.29
N GLU A 179 -5.55 -17.49 6.63
CA GLU A 179 -6.36 -16.31 6.33
C GLU A 179 -7.14 -15.78 7.54
N HIS A 180 -7.44 -16.65 8.50
CA HIS A 180 -8.25 -16.33 9.67
C HIS A 180 -7.54 -16.70 10.97
N ASP A 181 -7.81 -15.88 11.98
CA ASP A 181 -7.24 -15.92 13.32
C ASP A 181 -8.01 -16.87 14.27
N ASP A 182 -8.67 -17.87 13.69
CA ASP A 182 -9.53 -18.79 14.44
C ASP A 182 -8.71 -19.86 15.18
N ASN A 183 -7.42 -20.06 14.82
CA ASN A 183 -6.51 -20.93 15.55
C ASN A 183 -5.06 -20.41 15.55
N LEU A 184 -4.71 -19.63 16.59
CA LEU A 184 -3.45 -18.89 16.73
C LEU A 184 -2.15 -19.74 16.74
N GLU A 185 -2.23 -21.00 17.18
CA GLU A 185 -1.08 -21.91 17.20
C GLU A 185 -0.52 -22.20 15.79
N SER A 186 -1.26 -21.83 14.74
CA SER A 186 -0.87 -22.06 13.34
C SER A 186 0.04 -20.98 12.73
N LEU A 187 0.16 -19.78 13.33
CA LEU A 187 0.98 -18.70 12.76
C LEU A 187 2.46 -18.79 13.14
N GLU A 188 2.79 -19.13 14.39
CA GLU A 188 4.19 -19.20 14.83
C GLU A 188 5.03 -20.17 14.00
N PRO A 189 4.56 -21.39 13.66
CA PRO A 189 5.32 -22.30 12.81
C PRO A 189 5.56 -21.73 11.41
N VAL A 190 4.58 -21.00 10.86
CA VAL A 190 4.70 -20.36 9.54
C VAL A 190 5.72 -19.22 9.59
N ILE A 191 5.62 -18.31 10.57
CA ILE A 191 6.58 -17.21 10.74
C ILE A 191 7.99 -17.76 10.97
N ARG A 192 8.14 -18.83 11.77
CA ARG A 192 9.41 -19.52 11.96
C ARG A 192 9.96 -20.05 10.64
N SER A 193 9.11 -20.63 9.79
CA SER A 193 9.50 -21.13 8.47
C SER A 193 9.89 -20.04 7.48
N TRP A 194 9.51 -18.78 7.73
CA TRP A 194 9.90 -17.63 6.93
C TRP A 194 11.24 -17.03 7.32
N ALA A 195 11.72 -17.32 8.52
CA ALA A 195 12.94 -16.71 9.03
C ALA A 195 14.15 -17.09 8.15
N PRO A 196 14.91 -16.09 7.65
CA PRO A 196 16.13 -16.37 6.91
C PRO A 196 17.14 -17.19 7.73
N GLU A 197 18.02 -17.91 7.04
CA GLU A 197 19.18 -18.50 7.70
C GLU A 197 20.05 -17.42 8.35
N CYS A 198 20.65 -17.73 9.51
CA CYS A 198 21.52 -16.82 10.25
C CYS A 198 20.89 -15.45 10.61
N VAL A 199 19.56 -15.36 10.71
CA VAL A 199 18.80 -14.11 10.99
C VAL A 199 19.32 -13.29 12.18
N GLU A 200 19.87 -13.93 13.22
CA GLU A 200 20.39 -13.27 14.42
C GLU A 200 21.76 -12.57 14.22
N ASN A 201 22.57 -13.01 13.24
CA ASN A 201 24.00 -12.68 13.20
C ASN A 201 24.43 -11.89 11.96
N GLU A 202 23.57 -11.76 10.97
CA GLU A 202 23.88 -11.09 9.69
C GLU A 202 23.30 -9.68 9.62
N MET A 203 23.91 -8.85 8.75
CA MET A 203 23.38 -7.55 8.38
C MET A 203 22.42 -7.69 7.19
N TYR A 204 21.37 -6.89 7.15
CA TYR A 204 20.50 -6.86 5.99
C TYR A 204 21.21 -6.23 4.77
N ILE A 205 20.75 -6.55 3.55
CA ILE A 205 21.40 -6.15 2.30
C ILE A 205 21.54 -4.62 2.15
N ASN A 206 20.65 -3.84 2.78
CA ASN A 206 20.73 -2.39 2.80
C ASN A 206 21.91 -1.84 3.66
N LYS A 207 22.55 -2.70 4.47
CA LYS A 207 23.65 -2.40 5.41
C LYS A 207 23.31 -1.36 6.48
N LYS A 208 22.02 -1.12 6.73
CA LYS A 208 21.54 -0.12 7.70
C LYS A 208 21.06 -0.72 9.00
N GLU A 209 20.70 -2.00 8.98
CA GLU A 209 20.06 -2.70 10.09
C GLU A 209 20.43 -4.18 10.10
N SER A 210 20.19 -4.84 11.23
CA SER A 210 20.37 -6.28 11.36
C SER A 210 19.37 -7.04 10.47
N LEU A 211 19.73 -8.26 10.07
CA LEU A 211 18.84 -9.13 9.31
C LEU A 211 17.56 -9.45 10.11
N LEU A 212 17.66 -9.55 11.44
CA LEU A 212 16.52 -9.73 12.33
C LEU A 212 15.56 -8.52 12.32
N ASP A 213 16.07 -7.29 12.43
CA ASP A 213 15.21 -6.10 12.40
C ASP A 213 14.50 -5.96 11.05
N ALA A 214 15.20 -6.25 9.96
CA ALA A 214 14.61 -6.29 8.61
C ALA A 214 13.52 -7.36 8.50
N PHE A 215 13.74 -8.55 9.06
CA PHE A 215 12.75 -9.63 9.09
C PHE A 215 11.53 -9.25 9.91
N VAL A 216 11.72 -8.68 11.11
CA VAL A 216 10.65 -8.16 11.98
C VAL A 216 9.85 -7.09 11.25
N LYS A 217 10.50 -6.08 10.67
CA LYS A 217 9.83 -5.05 9.87
C LYS A 217 9.09 -5.65 8.68
N THR A 218 9.58 -6.74 8.09
CA THR A 218 8.88 -7.40 6.99
C THR A 218 7.60 -8.10 7.45
N VAL A 219 7.67 -8.91 8.52
CA VAL A 219 6.51 -9.60 9.13
C VAL A 219 5.41 -8.62 9.54
N HIS A 220 5.79 -7.44 10.01
CA HIS A 220 4.88 -6.38 10.43
C HIS A 220 4.56 -5.35 9.34
N TRP A 221 5.01 -5.53 8.09
CA TRP A 221 4.84 -4.55 7.00
C TRP A 221 5.32 -3.13 7.39
N ASN A 222 6.32 -3.06 8.26
CA ASN A 222 6.86 -1.87 8.91
C ASN A 222 5.82 -1.03 9.66
N THR A 223 4.69 -1.62 10.04
CA THR A 223 3.62 -0.99 10.83
C THR A 223 3.98 -1.01 12.32
N LEU A 224 5.13 -0.42 12.64
CA LEU A 224 5.73 -0.35 13.96
C LEU A 224 5.70 1.09 14.47
N ARG A 225 5.92 1.27 15.78
CA ARG A 225 5.86 2.56 16.47
C ARG A 225 6.80 3.61 15.89
N GLU A 226 7.97 3.18 15.46
CA GLU A 226 9.01 4.04 14.91
C GLU A 226 8.54 4.69 13.61
N ARG A 227 7.78 3.94 12.80
CA ARG A 227 7.14 4.43 11.58
C ARG A 227 5.83 5.16 11.88
N CYS A 228 5.02 4.65 12.80
CA CYS A 228 3.68 5.15 13.13
C CYS A 228 3.62 5.72 14.56
N PRO A 229 4.33 6.82 14.88
CA PRO A 229 4.50 7.29 16.27
C PRO A 229 3.18 7.63 16.95
N LEU A 230 2.18 8.07 16.17
CA LEU A 230 0.86 8.46 16.66
C LEU A 230 -0.11 7.29 16.84
N ASP A 231 0.19 6.10 16.30
CA ASP A 231 -0.67 4.93 16.46
C ASP A 231 -0.29 4.16 17.72
N ASN A 232 -0.94 4.54 18.83
CA ASN A 232 -0.82 3.90 20.15
C ASN A 232 -1.09 2.41 20.19
N ALA A 233 -1.69 1.85 19.16
CA ALA A 233 -1.86 0.42 19.11
C ALA A 233 -0.55 -0.26 18.65
N THR A 234 0.23 0.27 17.69
CA THR A 234 1.41 -0.41 17.12
C THR A 234 2.49 -0.81 18.15
N LEU A 235 3.16 -1.95 17.91
CA LEU A 235 4.32 -2.41 18.70
C LEU A 235 5.56 -1.55 18.40
N THR A 236 6.45 -1.40 19.37
CA THR A 236 7.81 -0.93 19.11
C THR A 236 8.60 -1.99 18.35
N LEU A 237 9.69 -1.59 17.69
CA LEU A 237 10.61 -2.53 17.07
C LEU A 237 11.18 -3.50 18.12
N ASP A 238 11.58 -3.00 19.28
CA ASP A 238 12.14 -3.82 20.36
C ASP A 238 11.15 -4.91 20.84
N ASP A 239 9.89 -4.53 21.09
CA ASP A 239 8.86 -5.48 21.52
C ASP A 239 8.53 -6.51 20.43
N ALA A 240 8.50 -6.07 19.16
CA ALA A 240 8.26 -6.95 18.02
C ALA A 240 9.43 -7.92 17.79
N THR A 241 10.66 -7.44 17.94
CA THR A 241 11.88 -8.24 17.84
C THR A 241 11.91 -9.31 18.92
N GLU A 242 11.61 -8.96 20.18
CA GLU A 242 11.55 -9.95 21.26
C GLU A 242 10.46 -11.00 21.00
N ALA A 243 9.30 -10.57 20.52
CA ALA A 243 8.22 -11.49 20.17
C ALA A 243 8.59 -12.45 19.02
N ILE A 244 9.37 -12.00 18.03
CA ILE A 244 9.89 -12.87 16.97
C ILE A 244 10.96 -13.82 17.52
N ARG A 245 11.87 -13.36 18.39
CA ARG A 245 12.85 -14.25 19.05
C ARG A 245 12.19 -15.35 19.86
N GLU A 246 11.12 -15.04 20.59
CA GLU A 246 10.34 -16.05 21.31
C GLU A 246 9.84 -17.15 20.37
N ILE A 247 9.33 -16.77 19.18
CA ILE A 247 8.96 -17.72 18.14
C ILE A 247 10.20 -18.52 17.76
N LEU A 248 11.28 -17.89 17.29
CA LEU A 248 12.47 -18.59 16.78
C LEU A 248 13.10 -19.55 17.81
N CYS A 249 13.13 -19.21 19.09
CA CYS A 249 13.77 -20.00 20.14
C CYS A 249 12.88 -21.09 20.78
N ALA A 250 11.55 -20.98 20.73
CA ALA A 250 10.65 -21.90 21.46
C ALA A 250 9.77 -22.75 20.52
N PRO A 251 10.24 -23.92 20.05
CA PRO A 251 9.43 -24.78 19.19
C PRO A 251 8.29 -25.53 19.92
N ASN A 252 8.24 -25.56 21.27
CA ASN A 252 7.31 -26.43 22.03
C ASN A 252 6.93 -25.94 23.45
N LYS A 253 6.95 -24.63 23.74
CA LYS A 253 6.39 -24.17 25.02
C LYS A 253 4.86 -24.10 24.89
N GLN A 254 4.16 -25.10 25.43
CA GLN A 254 2.77 -24.92 25.87
C GLN A 254 2.77 -23.73 26.85
N LYS A 255 2.46 -22.53 26.36
CA LYS A 255 2.33 -21.37 27.24
C LYS A 255 1.08 -21.60 28.09
N ALA A 256 1.30 -21.62 29.41
CA ALA A 256 0.22 -21.59 30.39
C ALA A 256 -0.77 -20.49 30.00
N THR A 257 -2.04 -20.85 29.91
CA THR A 257 -3.16 -19.96 29.64
C THR A 257 -3.37 -19.03 30.83
N ASP A 258 -2.48 -18.04 31.01
CA ASP A 258 -2.81 -16.91 31.87
C ASP A 258 -3.76 -16.00 31.07
N ASN A 259 -5.04 -16.39 31.09
CA ASN A 259 -6.17 -15.68 30.47
C ASN A 259 -6.50 -14.35 31.18
N ARG A 260 -5.56 -13.76 31.92
CA ARG A 260 -5.74 -12.41 32.46
C ARG A 260 -5.40 -11.40 31.36
N PRO A 261 -6.36 -10.62 30.87
CA PRO A 261 -6.03 -9.48 30.03
C PRO A 261 -5.17 -8.52 30.86
N ASP A 262 -3.86 -8.48 30.60
CA ASP A 262 -3.01 -7.39 31.03
C ASP A 262 -3.46 -6.15 30.23
N PRO A 263 -4.05 -5.13 30.87
CA PRO A 263 -4.57 -3.97 30.16
C PRO A 263 -3.50 -3.18 29.40
N GLY A 264 -2.21 -3.43 29.66
CA GLY A 264 -1.08 -2.82 28.95
C GLY A 264 -0.51 -3.65 27.79
N LYS A 265 -0.85 -4.93 27.64
CA LYS A 265 -0.32 -5.78 26.57
C LYS A 265 -1.39 -6.05 25.51
N ARG A 266 -1.08 -5.66 24.27
CA ARG A 266 -1.88 -6.00 23.09
C ARG A 266 -2.14 -7.51 23.05
N SER A 267 -3.38 -7.90 22.79
CA SER A 267 -3.77 -9.31 22.64
C SER A 267 -2.79 -10.01 21.70
N TYR A 268 -2.43 -11.26 22.00
CA TYR A 268 -1.57 -12.08 21.16
C TYR A 268 -2.03 -12.09 19.68
N LYS A 269 -3.36 -12.07 19.45
CA LYS A 269 -4.04 -11.92 18.15
C LYS A 269 -3.64 -10.69 17.33
N SER A 270 -3.29 -9.61 18.01
CA SER A 270 -2.93 -8.34 17.38
C SER A 270 -1.44 -8.20 17.07
N ARG A 271 -0.60 -9.18 17.46
CA ARG A 271 0.84 -9.10 17.25
C ARG A 271 1.22 -9.30 15.78
N TYR A 272 0.65 -10.29 15.10
CA TYR A 272 1.07 -10.68 13.74
C TYR A 272 -0.05 -10.55 12.70
N ARG A 273 -0.95 -9.58 12.90
CA ARG A 273 -2.12 -9.40 12.03
C ARG A 273 -1.73 -9.13 10.57
N GLU A 274 -0.61 -8.46 10.38
CA GLU A 274 -0.03 -8.13 9.08
C GLU A 274 0.50 -9.39 8.36
N ALA A 275 0.72 -10.50 9.06
CA ALA A 275 1.14 -11.76 8.44
C ALA A 275 -0.03 -12.59 7.89
N LEU A 276 -1.23 -12.45 8.45
CA LEU A 276 -2.42 -13.24 8.06
C LEU A 276 -2.67 -13.19 6.55
N GLY A 277 -2.94 -14.35 5.97
CA GLY A 277 -3.27 -14.55 4.55
C GLY A 277 -2.18 -14.13 3.57
N ARG A 278 -0.93 -13.94 4.01
CA ARG A 278 0.20 -13.54 3.16
C ARG A 278 1.22 -14.66 3.01
N VAL A 279 2.01 -14.58 1.96
CA VAL A 279 3.23 -15.36 1.75
C VAL A 279 4.44 -14.47 1.94
N TYR A 280 5.55 -15.05 2.40
CA TYR A 280 6.86 -14.41 2.43
C TYR A 280 7.63 -14.77 1.16
N ILE A 281 8.34 -13.78 0.60
CA ILE A 281 9.13 -13.92 -0.62
C ILE A 281 10.53 -13.33 -0.44
N GLU A 282 11.48 -13.92 -1.16
CA GLU A 282 12.85 -13.41 -1.28
C GLU A 282 13.16 -13.13 -2.74
N LEU A 283 13.90 -12.04 -2.99
CA LEU A 283 14.40 -11.71 -4.32
C LEU A 283 15.86 -12.18 -4.46
N ASN A 284 16.27 -12.46 -5.70
CA ASN A 284 17.66 -12.77 -6.04
C ASN A 284 18.65 -11.64 -5.68
N SER A 285 18.15 -10.42 -5.49
CA SER A 285 18.90 -9.26 -5.01
C SER A 285 19.10 -9.24 -3.49
N GLY A 286 18.55 -10.20 -2.74
CA GLY A 286 18.62 -10.29 -1.28
C GLY A 286 17.53 -9.50 -0.55
N TYR A 287 16.64 -8.81 -1.27
CA TYR A 287 15.49 -8.17 -0.65
C TYR A 287 14.44 -9.20 -0.20
N MET A 288 13.71 -8.86 0.85
CA MET A 288 12.66 -9.71 1.41
C MET A 288 11.33 -8.96 1.39
N GLY A 289 10.24 -9.70 1.31
CA GLY A 289 8.93 -9.09 1.24
C GLY A 289 7.79 -10.04 1.54
N MET A 290 6.60 -9.48 1.48
CA MET A 290 5.35 -10.19 1.72
C MET A 290 4.26 -9.73 0.77
N THR A 291 3.43 -10.66 0.32
CA THR A 291 2.29 -10.38 -0.55
C THR A 291 1.10 -11.23 -0.17
N SER A 292 -0.10 -10.72 -0.44
CA SER A 292 -1.34 -11.50 -0.38
C SER A 292 -1.64 -12.25 -1.67
N ALA A 293 -1.01 -11.87 -2.79
CA ALA A 293 -1.13 -12.53 -4.08
C ALA A 293 -0.44 -13.90 -4.07
N GLU A 294 -0.50 -14.62 -5.19
CA GLU A 294 0.12 -15.94 -5.37
C GLU A 294 1.33 -15.84 -6.32
N PRO A 295 2.50 -15.45 -5.81
CA PRO A 295 3.73 -15.38 -6.61
C PRO A 295 4.28 -16.77 -6.93
N GLU A 296 5.04 -16.83 -8.01
CA GLU A 296 5.87 -17.95 -8.40
C GLU A 296 7.34 -17.52 -8.44
N GLU A 297 8.27 -18.48 -8.30
CA GLU A 297 9.67 -18.20 -8.62
C GLU A 297 9.79 -17.74 -10.07
N LEU A 298 10.76 -16.84 -10.32
CA LEU A 298 10.97 -16.16 -11.61
C LEU A 298 9.97 -15.03 -11.94
N ASP A 299 8.91 -14.83 -11.15
CA ASP A 299 8.17 -13.57 -11.19
C ASP A 299 9.10 -12.40 -10.85
N ILE A 300 8.89 -11.23 -11.46
CA ILE A 300 9.71 -10.04 -11.23
C ILE A 300 9.00 -9.05 -10.32
N VAL A 301 9.76 -8.31 -9.53
CA VAL A 301 9.25 -7.21 -8.71
C VAL A 301 9.65 -5.89 -9.36
N CYS A 302 8.65 -5.04 -9.59
CA CYS A 302 8.84 -3.72 -10.15
C CYS A 302 8.26 -2.63 -9.24
N VAL A 303 9.00 -1.54 -9.06
CA VAL A 303 8.43 -0.28 -8.55
C VAL A 303 7.94 0.54 -9.74
N ILE A 304 6.61 0.66 -9.88
CA ILE A 304 5.97 1.35 -11.00
C ILE A 304 5.61 2.78 -10.58
N LEU A 305 5.90 3.76 -11.44
CA LEU A 305 5.58 5.17 -11.18
C LEU A 305 4.06 5.36 -11.07
N GLY A 306 3.64 6.14 -10.07
CA GLY A 306 2.23 6.34 -9.74
C GLY A 306 1.55 5.18 -9.01
N CYS A 307 2.31 4.18 -8.54
CA CYS A 307 1.84 3.08 -7.70
C CYS A 307 2.50 3.14 -6.30
N PRO A 308 1.76 2.96 -5.19
CA PRO A 308 2.29 3.12 -3.84
C PRO A 308 2.94 1.85 -3.26
N LEU A 309 2.83 0.70 -3.94
CA LEU A 309 3.51 -0.56 -3.57
C LEU A 309 4.31 -1.09 -4.76
N PRO A 310 5.42 -1.82 -4.52
CA PRO A 310 5.98 -2.71 -5.53
C PRO A 310 4.91 -3.67 -6.09
N MET A 311 4.98 -3.95 -7.38
CA MET A 311 4.11 -4.87 -8.08
C MET A 311 4.88 -6.12 -8.49
N ILE A 312 4.29 -7.28 -8.25
CA ILE A 312 4.79 -8.55 -8.77
C ILE A 312 4.20 -8.73 -10.17
N LEU A 313 5.07 -8.94 -11.14
CA LEU A 313 4.74 -9.12 -12.54
C LEU A 313 5.25 -10.48 -13.02
N ARG A 314 4.41 -11.23 -13.72
CA ARG A 314 4.78 -12.49 -14.34
C ARG A 314 5.18 -12.26 -15.80
N PRO A 315 6.44 -12.54 -16.18
CA PRO A 315 6.87 -12.40 -17.56
C PRO A 315 6.11 -13.37 -18.49
N HIS A 316 5.62 -12.86 -19.61
CA HIS A 316 5.07 -13.66 -20.70
C HIS A 316 6.08 -13.66 -21.86
N SER A 317 6.13 -14.77 -22.61
CA SER A 317 7.00 -14.98 -23.80
C SER A 317 6.96 -13.88 -24.87
N SER A 318 6.00 -12.96 -24.81
CA SER A 318 5.80 -11.88 -25.78
C SER A 318 6.43 -10.54 -25.35
N GLY A 319 7.23 -10.51 -24.28
CA GLY A 319 7.75 -9.27 -23.69
C GLY A 319 6.67 -8.42 -23.03
N ARG A 320 5.58 -9.07 -22.60
CA ARG A 320 4.43 -8.50 -21.90
C ARG A 320 4.36 -9.13 -20.51
N TYR A 321 3.62 -8.51 -19.61
CA TYR A 321 3.59 -8.92 -18.21
C TYR A 321 2.17 -9.09 -17.71
N GLN A 322 1.92 -10.18 -17.00
CA GLN A 322 0.72 -10.31 -16.21
C GLN A 322 0.94 -9.70 -14.82
N VAL A 323 -0.02 -8.94 -14.31
CA VAL A 323 0.00 -8.38 -12.95
C VAL A 323 -0.43 -9.48 -11.99
N VAL A 324 0.50 -9.97 -11.17
CA VAL A 324 0.23 -11.00 -10.15
C VAL A 324 -0.47 -10.36 -8.95
N GLY A 325 0.07 -9.25 -8.46
CA GLY A 325 -0.50 -8.44 -7.39
C GLY A 325 0.54 -7.57 -6.67
N PRO A 326 0.12 -6.77 -5.69
CA PRO A 326 1.00 -5.89 -4.94
C PRO A 326 1.84 -6.66 -3.90
N ALA A 327 3.00 -6.14 -3.54
CA ALA A 327 3.85 -6.69 -2.49
C ALA A 327 4.47 -5.58 -1.65
N TYR A 328 4.60 -5.80 -0.35
CA TYR A 328 5.53 -5.03 0.47
C TYR A 328 6.91 -5.65 0.33
N ILE A 329 7.92 -4.88 -0.06
CA ILE A 329 9.31 -5.34 -0.15
C ILE A 329 10.16 -4.40 0.68
N HIS A 330 10.76 -4.92 1.75
CA HIS A 330 11.62 -4.13 2.61
C HIS A 330 12.87 -3.67 1.85
N GLY A 331 13.25 -2.41 1.98
CA GLY A 331 14.33 -1.78 1.20
C GLY A 331 13.94 -1.27 -0.20
N LEU A 332 12.70 -1.51 -0.67
CA LEU A 332 12.17 -0.87 -1.89
C LEU A 332 11.05 0.16 -1.61
N MET A 333 10.57 0.20 -0.37
CA MET A 333 9.59 1.19 0.09
C MET A 333 10.21 2.58 0.21
N ASP A 334 9.38 3.58 0.49
CA ASP A 334 9.81 4.95 0.71
C ASP A 334 10.69 5.48 -0.43
N ALA A 335 10.32 5.18 -1.67
CA ALA A 335 11.07 5.47 -2.89
C ALA A 335 12.52 4.96 -2.94
N GLU A 336 12.97 4.07 -2.04
CA GLU A 336 14.33 3.51 -2.11
C GLU A 336 14.56 2.70 -3.39
N GLY A 337 13.53 2.03 -3.93
CA GLY A 337 13.61 1.34 -5.23
C GLY A 337 13.76 2.27 -6.45
N VAL A 338 13.53 3.59 -6.29
CA VAL A 338 13.62 4.59 -7.37
C VAL A 338 14.76 5.56 -7.15
N LEU A 339 14.91 6.08 -5.93
CA LEU A 339 15.85 7.14 -5.55
C LEU A 339 17.12 6.60 -4.87
N GLY A 340 17.19 5.30 -4.60
CA GLY A 340 18.26 4.68 -3.80
C GLY A 340 18.08 4.92 -2.30
N SER A 341 19.00 4.40 -1.50
CA SER A 341 18.92 4.41 -0.03
C SER A 341 18.76 5.81 0.58
N LEU A 342 17.89 5.95 1.58
CA LEU A 342 17.87 7.13 2.46
C LEU A 342 19.19 7.30 3.24
N PRO A 343 19.56 8.52 3.68
CA PRO A 343 20.67 8.69 4.60
C PRO A 343 20.48 7.87 5.89
N GLN A 344 21.57 7.34 6.47
CA GLN A 344 21.50 6.45 7.64
C GLN A 344 20.80 7.08 8.86
N SER A 345 20.91 8.40 9.03
CA SER A 345 20.29 9.12 10.14
C SER A 345 18.81 9.45 9.89
N VAL A 346 18.25 9.15 8.72
CA VAL A 346 16.88 9.55 8.36
C VAL A 346 15.95 8.35 8.47
N VAL A 347 14.86 8.53 9.21
CA VAL A 347 13.75 7.58 9.29
C VAL A 347 12.47 8.20 8.73
N VAL A 348 11.63 7.35 8.13
CA VAL A 348 10.33 7.74 7.58
C VAL A 348 9.26 7.53 8.64
N GLN A 349 8.48 8.57 8.90
CA GLN A 349 7.35 8.51 9.80
C GLN A 349 6.06 8.84 9.04
N VAL A 350 5.03 8.05 9.28
CA VAL A 350 3.70 8.18 8.68
C VAL A 350 2.68 8.44 9.79
N GLY A 351 1.77 9.35 9.51
CA GLY A 351 0.73 9.75 10.47
C GLY A 351 0.47 11.24 10.39
N ALA A 352 -0.75 11.65 10.66
CA ALA A 352 -1.13 13.06 10.56
C ALA A 352 -1.18 13.72 11.93
N SER A 353 -0.63 14.94 12.01
CA SER A 353 -0.89 15.88 13.10
C SER A 353 -2.32 16.48 13.04
N SER A 354 -2.98 16.43 11.87
CA SER A 354 -4.37 16.86 11.69
C SER A 354 -5.06 16.08 10.54
N GLY A 355 -5.80 15.01 10.87
CA GLY A 355 -6.56 14.19 9.91
C GLY A 355 -6.20 12.70 9.98
N TRP A 356 -6.83 11.85 9.17
CA TRP A 356 -6.58 10.40 9.13
C TRP A 356 -5.61 9.97 8.01
N TYR A 357 -5.35 10.83 7.03
CA TYR A 357 -4.40 10.51 5.96
C TYR A 357 -3.00 10.84 6.43
N GLY A 358 -2.21 9.81 6.74
CA GLY A 358 -0.87 9.96 7.25
C GLY A 358 -0.02 10.79 6.29
N GLY A 359 0.29 12.03 6.70
CA GLY A 359 1.37 12.76 6.07
C GLY A 359 2.65 11.96 6.26
N VAL A 360 3.51 11.97 5.24
CA VAL A 360 4.82 11.35 5.34
C VAL A 360 5.81 12.44 5.69
N THR A 361 6.63 12.14 6.70
CA THR A 361 7.69 13.02 7.17
C THR A 361 9.00 12.24 7.29
N PHE A 362 10.10 12.95 7.14
CA PHE A 362 11.44 12.42 7.24
C PHE A 362 12.07 13.04 8.48
N ARG A 363 12.34 12.22 9.48
CA ARG A 363 12.96 12.65 10.74
C ARG A 363 14.43 12.28 10.74
N ASN A 364 15.28 13.27 10.95
CA ASN A 364 16.71 13.06 11.15
C ASN A 364 16.96 12.74 12.63
N LEU A 365 17.42 11.54 12.93
CA LEU A 365 17.70 11.06 14.28
C LEU A 365 18.88 11.79 14.94
N ALA A 366 19.81 12.35 14.16
CA ALA A 366 20.97 13.07 14.69
C ALA A 366 20.62 14.50 15.12
N THR A 367 19.78 15.19 14.35
CA THR A 367 19.39 16.60 14.63
C THR A 367 18.02 16.72 15.30
N ASN A 368 17.24 15.64 15.30
CA ASN A 368 15.83 15.59 15.69
C ASN A 368 14.90 16.46 14.82
N GLU A 369 15.40 17.00 13.71
CA GLU A 369 14.60 17.78 12.76
C GLU A 369 13.69 16.88 11.94
N THR A 370 12.48 17.36 11.65
CA THR A 370 11.49 16.65 10.85
C THR A 370 11.09 17.53 9.68
N VAL A 371 11.19 16.99 8.46
CA VAL A 371 10.82 17.67 7.21
C VAL A 371 9.73 16.90 6.48
N SER A 372 8.93 17.61 5.68
CA SER A 372 7.84 17.02 4.89
C SER A 372 8.26 16.61 3.48
N GLU A 373 9.48 16.91 3.08
CA GLU A 373 10.00 16.57 1.75
C GLU A 373 11.12 15.53 1.85
N ASP A 374 11.19 14.69 0.83
CA ASP A 374 12.21 13.66 0.74
C ASP A 374 13.59 14.31 0.52
N PRO A 375 14.57 14.08 1.42
CA PRO A 375 15.87 14.75 1.36
C PRO A 375 16.68 14.39 0.11
N ARG A 376 16.33 13.31 -0.62
CA ARG A 376 17.03 12.89 -1.85
C ARG A 376 16.60 13.67 -3.08
N LEU A 377 15.45 14.34 -3.06
CA LEU A 377 14.87 14.99 -4.23
C LEU A 377 15.56 16.31 -4.61
N GLY A 378 16.28 16.93 -3.68
CA GLY A 378 16.95 18.21 -3.94
C GLY A 378 15.96 19.34 -4.25
N GLU A 379 16.42 20.39 -4.93
CA GLU A 379 15.59 21.55 -5.25
C GLU A 379 14.54 21.25 -6.31
N VAL A 380 13.39 21.91 -6.19
CA VAL A 380 12.34 21.89 -7.21
C VAL A 380 12.85 22.66 -8.45
N PRO A 381 12.72 22.12 -9.67
CA PRO A 381 13.13 22.84 -10.88
C PRO A 381 12.41 24.18 -11.01
N SER A 382 13.11 25.22 -11.46
CA SER A 382 12.59 26.61 -11.51
C SER A 382 11.36 26.81 -12.41
N SER A 383 11.12 25.91 -13.37
CA SER A 383 9.92 25.88 -14.19
C SER A 383 8.68 25.40 -13.44
N TRP A 384 8.82 24.84 -12.24
CA TRP A 384 7.72 24.30 -11.45
C TRP A 384 7.52 25.08 -10.16
N VAL A 385 6.26 25.30 -9.78
CA VAL A 385 5.88 25.88 -8.49
C VAL A 385 4.92 24.95 -7.76
N ARG A 386 5.19 24.74 -6.46
CA ARG A 386 4.26 24.02 -5.58
C ARG A 386 3.03 24.88 -5.32
N ILE A 387 1.85 24.33 -5.54
CA ILE A 387 0.58 25.02 -5.28
C ILE A 387 0.03 24.55 -3.95
N LYS A 388 -0.29 25.51 -3.07
CA LYS A 388 -1.11 25.24 -1.89
C LYS A 388 -2.54 24.97 -2.34
N ALA A 389 -3.06 23.80 -2.00
CA ALA A 389 -4.40 23.43 -2.39
C ALA A 389 -5.03 22.50 -1.37
N ASP A 390 -6.34 22.68 -1.17
CA ASP A 390 -7.11 21.79 -0.31
C ASP A 390 -7.36 20.45 -1.01
N ARG A 391 -7.48 19.40 -0.21
CA ARG A 391 -7.86 18.07 -0.67
C ARG A 391 -9.27 18.12 -1.27
N THR A 392 -9.47 17.34 -2.30
CA THR A 392 -10.73 17.07 -2.96
C THR A 392 -10.92 15.55 -3.11
N PRO A 393 -12.14 15.05 -3.34
CA PRO A 393 -12.36 13.63 -3.61
C PRO A 393 -11.66 13.09 -4.90
N ASN A 394 -11.14 13.99 -5.74
CA ASN A 394 -10.34 13.63 -6.92
C ASN A 394 -8.87 13.34 -6.58
N ASP A 395 -8.41 13.72 -5.39
CA ASP A 395 -7.02 13.55 -5.03
C ASP A 395 -6.73 12.10 -4.65
N PRO A 396 -5.56 11.56 -5.05
CA PRO A 396 -5.08 10.30 -4.53
C PRO A 396 -4.74 10.45 -3.05
N LEU A 397 -4.46 9.32 -2.42
CA LEU A 397 -4.30 9.26 -0.98
C LEU A 397 -3.12 10.11 -0.47
N HIS A 398 -2.04 10.16 -1.23
CA HIS A 398 -0.93 11.10 -1.04
C HIS A 398 -0.94 12.06 -2.21
N PHE A 399 -1.21 13.34 -1.94
CA PHE A 399 -1.37 14.35 -2.98
C PHE A 399 -0.42 15.53 -2.77
N VAL A 400 0.10 16.04 -3.87
CA VAL A 400 0.86 17.29 -3.92
C VAL A 400 0.62 17.92 -5.29
N ARG A 401 0.39 19.23 -5.35
CA ARG A 401 0.14 19.90 -6.63
C ARG A 401 1.33 20.76 -7.03
N PHE A 402 1.77 20.59 -8.26
CA PHE A 402 2.77 21.44 -8.88
C PHE A 402 2.23 21.95 -10.22
N ARG A 403 2.53 23.21 -10.53
CA ARG A 403 2.22 23.81 -11.83
C ARG A 403 3.51 24.12 -12.56
N ASP A 404 3.56 23.68 -13.80
CA ASP A 404 4.56 24.08 -14.76
C ASP A 404 4.23 25.51 -15.24
N LEU A 405 5.14 26.43 -14.98
CA LEU A 405 5.03 27.84 -15.34
C LEU A 405 5.17 28.07 -16.84
N ALA A 406 5.85 27.17 -17.57
CA ALA A 406 6.04 27.28 -19.01
C ALA A 406 4.79 26.84 -19.78
N THR A 407 4.15 25.74 -19.36
CA THR A 407 2.98 25.18 -20.05
C THR A 407 1.64 25.55 -19.40
N GLY A 408 1.65 26.03 -18.15
CA GLY A 408 0.45 26.22 -17.34
C GLY A 408 -0.16 24.93 -16.81
N LYS A 409 0.37 23.76 -17.20
CA LYS A 409 -0.15 22.44 -16.81
C LYS A 409 0.07 22.21 -15.32
N THR A 410 -0.97 21.72 -14.64
CA THR A 410 -0.88 21.32 -13.24
C THR A 410 -0.85 19.79 -13.15
N ILE A 411 0.02 19.25 -12.31
CA ILE A 411 0.07 17.81 -11.99
C ILE A 411 -0.22 17.61 -10.50
N ASN A 412 -0.81 16.45 -10.20
CA ASN A 412 -0.91 15.95 -8.83
C ASN A 412 0.24 14.98 -8.60
N GLY A 413 1.44 15.47 -8.29
CA GLY A 413 2.64 14.68 -8.09
C GLY A 413 3.89 15.56 -8.08
N ASP A 414 5.01 14.99 -7.65
CA ASP A 414 6.26 15.72 -7.57
C ASP A 414 6.96 15.75 -8.95
N PRO A 415 7.26 16.93 -9.52
CA PRO A 415 7.90 17.04 -10.83
C PRO A 415 9.31 16.44 -10.85
N ARG A 416 9.99 16.36 -9.69
CA ARG A 416 11.32 15.74 -9.54
C ARG A 416 11.28 14.22 -9.75
N LEU A 417 10.09 13.62 -9.69
CA LEU A 417 9.82 12.21 -9.96
C LEU A 417 9.28 11.97 -11.39
N LEU A 418 9.25 12.98 -12.26
CA LEU A 418 8.92 12.78 -13.67
C LEU A 418 9.98 11.93 -14.36
N PRO A 419 9.62 11.13 -15.38
CA PRO A 419 10.54 10.21 -16.03
C PRO A 419 11.86 10.83 -16.51
N ASP A 420 11.82 12.04 -17.08
CA ASP A 420 13.03 12.69 -17.60
C ASP A 420 13.97 13.14 -16.48
N HIS A 421 13.43 13.62 -15.36
CA HIS A 421 14.23 13.95 -14.16
C HIS A 421 14.82 12.70 -13.52
N LEU A 422 14.07 11.61 -13.46
CA LEU A 422 14.55 10.33 -12.94
C LEU A 422 15.67 9.76 -13.84
N ARG A 423 15.50 9.78 -15.17
CA ARG A 423 16.56 9.36 -16.11
C ARG A 423 17.81 10.23 -16.01
N ALA A 424 17.65 11.55 -15.87
CA ALA A 424 18.78 12.46 -15.67
C ALA A 424 19.56 12.17 -14.38
N ARG A 425 18.89 11.58 -13.37
CA ARG A 425 19.50 11.08 -12.12
C ARG A 425 20.10 9.67 -12.24
N GLY A 426 20.05 9.06 -13.42
CA GLY A 426 20.56 7.70 -13.66
C GLY A 426 19.60 6.58 -13.26
N VAL A 427 18.32 6.89 -12.99
CA VAL A 427 17.33 5.85 -12.66
C VAL A 427 17.01 5.02 -13.91
N PRO A 428 17.14 3.68 -13.86
CA PRO A 428 16.98 2.81 -15.02
C PRO A 428 15.51 2.49 -15.30
N LEU A 429 14.72 3.52 -15.64
CA LEU A 429 13.30 3.35 -15.98
C LEU A 429 13.11 2.51 -17.24
N LYS A 430 12.32 1.44 -17.13
CA LYS A 430 11.94 0.55 -18.24
C LYS A 430 10.45 0.72 -18.58
N PRO A 431 10.07 0.63 -19.87
CA PRO A 431 8.68 0.47 -20.26
C PRO A 431 8.19 -0.95 -19.92
N LEU A 432 7.02 -1.06 -19.30
CA LEU A 432 6.37 -2.32 -18.93
C LEU A 432 5.01 -2.40 -19.62
N LYS A 433 4.79 -3.46 -20.40
CA LYS A 433 3.54 -3.70 -21.14
C LYS A 433 2.67 -4.69 -20.36
N LEU A 434 1.73 -4.18 -19.57
CA LEU A 434 0.84 -5.01 -18.76
C LEU A 434 -0.34 -5.49 -19.60
N VAL A 435 -0.66 -6.78 -19.52
CA VAL A 435 -1.68 -7.44 -20.36
C VAL A 435 -2.80 -8.10 -19.62
#